data_AF-A0A6P7GYH6-F1
#
_entry.id   AF-A0A6P7GYH6-F1
#
_cell.length_a   1.000
_cell.length_b   1.000
_cell.length_c   1.000
_cell.angle_alpha   90.00
_cell.angle_beta   90.00
_cell.angle_gamma   90.00
#
_symmetry.space_group_name_H-M   'P 1'
#
loop_
_entity.id
_entity.type
_entity.pdbx_description
1 polymer ?
#
loop_
_entity_poly.entity_id
_entity_poly.type
_entity_poly.pdbx_seq_one_letter_code
_entity_poly.pdbx_strand_id
1 'polypeptide(L)'
;MIQNFQISLLSSGNTQEFGQYFQKCYLHNMESWAYCYRLHAGINTNMSIEGMHQTIKYLYLNGRQVRRLDKTINILSKLIKDKLFEQLITLNKSKISSKLRELRKRHKTSLNLDMDTIVMSEMGWEIPSSSTNDIYLVQKNKPSCDCQLVCDLCESCLHSYSCTCLDNSIRWNMCKHIHLVCQFMKGHQIQDTNADEEHIINTDEVKIKQATEQAKFVEFVSLVI
;
A
#
# COMPACT_ATOMS: atom_id res chain seq x y z
N MET A 1 10.37 -18.95 -14.61
CA MET A 1 9.02 -18.72 -15.20
C MET A 1 9.10 -18.21 -16.64
N ILE A 2 9.86 -17.14 -16.93
CA ILE A 2 9.96 -16.61 -18.30
C ILE A 2 10.71 -17.53 -19.29
N GLN A 3 11.71 -18.27 -18.81
CA GLN A 3 12.46 -19.26 -19.62
C GLN A 3 11.55 -20.39 -20.11
N ASN A 4 10.69 -20.93 -19.25
CA ASN A 4 9.73 -21.98 -19.64
C ASN A 4 8.72 -21.46 -20.68
N PHE A 5 8.29 -20.21 -20.52
CA PHE A 5 7.41 -19.56 -21.50
C PHE A 5 8.11 -19.37 -22.86
N GLN A 6 9.36 -18.93 -22.85
CA GLN A 6 10.17 -18.81 -24.07
C GLN A 6 10.34 -20.16 -24.78
N ILE A 7 10.66 -21.22 -24.04
CA ILE A 7 10.78 -22.58 -24.59
C ILE A 7 9.46 -23.00 -25.23
N SER A 8 8.33 -22.77 -24.56
CA SER A 8 7.00 -23.08 -25.09
C SER A 8 6.69 -22.35 -26.40
N LEU A 9 7.07 -21.08 -26.52
CA LEU A 9 6.85 -20.30 -27.74
C LEU A 9 7.71 -20.80 -28.90
N LEU A 10 8.96 -21.17 -28.63
CA LEU A 10 9.91 -21.65 -29.65
C LEU A 10 9.65 -23.10 -30.06
N SER A 11 9.01 -23.90 -29.21
CA SER A 11 8.74 -25.33 -29.47
C SER A 11 7.55 -25.59 -30.40
N SER A 12 6.65 -24.62 -30.59
CA SER A 12 5.48 -24.76 -31.45
C SER A 12 5.72 -24.04 -32.78
N GLY A 13 5.59 -24.76 -33.90
CA GLY A 13 5.78 -24.18 -35.24
C GLY A 13 4.88 -22.99 -35.53
N ASN A 14 3.68 -22.94 -34.92
CA ASN A 14 2.73 -21.83 -35.08
C ASN A 14 3.13 -20.58 -34.29
N THR A 15 3.92 -20.72 -33.22
CA THR A 15 4.33 -19.59 -32.35
C THR A 15 5.81 -19.27 -32.45
N GLN A 16 6.59 -20.03 -33.24
CA GLN A 16 8.03 -19.93 -33.31
C GLN A 16 8.51 -18.56 -33.81
N GLU A 17 7.86 -18.00 -34.84
CA GLU A 17 8.18 -16.68 -35.37
C GLU A 17 7.95 -15.59 -34.32
N PHE A 18 6.81 -15.66 -33.61
CA PHE A 18 6.55 -14.77 -32.48
C PHE A 18 7.56 -14.98 -31.34
N GLY A 19 7.94 -16.21 -31.04
CA GLY A 19 8.95 -16.54 -30.03
C GLY A 19 10.31 -15.91 -30.33
N GLN A 20 10.75 -15.97 -31.60
CA GLN A 20 11.98 -15.32 -32.06
C GLN A 20 11.90 -13.79 -31.97
N TYR A 21 10.78 -13.20 -32.41
CA TYR A 21 10.52 -11.77 -32.26
C TYR A 21 10.51 -11.34 -30.79
N PHE A 22 9.81 -12.08 -29.94
CA PHE A 22 9.70 -11.81 -28.50
C PHE A 22 11.07 -11.86 -27.82
N GLN A 23 11.89 -12.88 -28.14
CA GLN A 23 13.25 -12.98 -27.65
C GLN A 23 14.13 -11.80 -28.09
N LYS A 24 14.07 -11.42 -29.37
CA LYS A 24 14.86 -10.33 -29.92
C LYS A 24 14.46 -8.98 -29.33
N CYS A 25 13.15 -8.70 -29.22
CA CYS A 25 12.64 -7.36 -28.94
C CYS A 25 12.29 -7.10 -27.48
N TYR A 26 11.97 -8.12 -26.68
CA TYR A 26 11.44 -7.94 -25.32
C TYR A 26 12.25 -8.62 -24.22
N LEU A 27 12.96 -9.72 -24.48
CA LEU A 27 13.68 -10.40 -23.39
C LEU A 27 14.89 -9.60 -22.87
N HIS A 28 15.58 -8.87 -23.75
CA HIS A 28 16.77 -8.11 -23.36
C HIS A 28 16.46 -6.89 -22.46
N ASN A 29 15.23 -6.39 -22.46
CA ASN A 29 14.80 -5.23 -21.69
C ASN A 29 13.63 -5.56 -20.73
N MET A 30 13.59 -6.80 -20.23
CA MET A 30 12.51 -7.29 -19.37
C MET A 30 12.25 -6.42 -18.14
N GLU A 31 13.30 -5.81 -17.57
CA GLU A 31 13.18 -4.90 -16.43
C GLU A 31 12.34 -3.65 -16.75
N SER A 32 12.35 -3.20 -18.00
CA SER A 32 11.63 -1.99 -18.44
C SER A 32 10.11 -2.20 -18.56
N TRP A 33 9.66 -3.42 -18.87
CA TRP A 33 8.25 -3.68 -19.14
C TRP A 33 7.60 -4.67 -18.18
N ALA A 34 8.34 -5.65 -17.66
CA ALA A 34 7.75 -6.70 -16.85
C ALA A 34 7.39 -6.18 -15.45
N TYR A 35 6.15 -6.46 -15.06
CA TYR A 35 5.57 -5.90 -13.84
C TYR A 35 6.34 -6.28 -12.56
N CYS A 36 6.95 -7.47 -12.53
CA CYS A 36 7.72 -7.95 -11.38
C CYS A 36 9.03 -7.19 -11.12
N TYR A 37 9.51 -6.37 -12.06
CA TYR A 37 10.68 -5.52 -11.88
C TYR A 37 10.33 -4.09 -11.48
N ARG A 38 9.04 -3.72 -11.48
CA ARG A 38 8.56 -2.39 -11.06
C ARG A 38 8.47 -2.30 -9.53
N LEU A 39 9.58 -2.59 -8.86
CA LEU A 39 9.69 -2.54 -7.41
C LEU A 39 9.46 -1.11 -6.91
N HIS A 40 8.69 -0.98 -5.83
CA HIS A 40 8.40 0.27 -5.13
C HIS A 40 7.72 1.36 -5.99
N ALA A 41 7.19 1.02 -7.18
CA ALA A 41 6.47 1.93 -8.06
C ALA A 41 5.08 2.36 -7.51
N GLY A 42 4.67 1.83 -6.36
CA GLY A 42 3.41 2.16 -5.70
C GLY A 42 2.20 1.48 -6.33
N ILE A 43 1.31 2.27 -6.92
CA ILE A 43 0.03 1.78 -7.46
C ILE A 43 0.19 1.46 -8.95
N ASN A 44 -0.27 0.28 -9.38
CA ASN A 44 -0.39 -0.02 -10.81
C ASN A 44 -1.45 0.88 -11.45
N THR A 45 -1.01 1.87 -12.20
CA THR A 45 -1.88 2.87 -12.82
C THR A 45 -2.62 2.32 -14.03
N ASN A 46 -2.14 1.25 -14.70
CA ASN A 46 -2.75 0.75 -15.95
C ASN A 46 -4.23 0.40 -15.78
N MET A 47 -4.59 -0.32 -14.71
CA MET A 47 -5.99 -0.68 -14.45
C MET A 47 -6.84 0.54 -14.09
N SER A 48 -6.26 1.49 -13.33
CA SER A 48 -6.97 2.69 -12.89
C SER A 48 -7.23 3.64 -14.06
N ILE A 49 -6.24 3.80 -14.95
CA ILE A 49 -6.33 4.62 -16.16
C ILE A 49 -7.34 4.01 -17.14
N GLU A 50 -7.29 2.69 -17.35
CA GLU A 50 -8.25 2.01 -18.22
C GLU A 50 -9.68 2.13 -17.67
N GLY A 51 -9.88 1.91 -16.35
CA GLY A 51 -11.18 2.10 -15.71
C GLY A 51 -11.68 3.55 -15.79
N MET A 52 -10.78 4.53 -15.64
CA MET A 52 -11.09 5.95 -15.82
C MET A 52 -11.50 6.24 -17.27
N HIS A 53 -10.76 5.73 -18.25
CA HIS A 53 -11.07 5.87 -19.66
C HIS A 53 -12.43 5.27 -20.01
N GLN A 54 -12.74 4.07 -19.53
CA GLN A 54 -14.06 3.44 -19.71
C GLN A 54 -15.19 4.27 -19.08
N THR A 55 -14.96 4.79 -17.86
CA THR A 55 -15.88 5.69 -17.18
C THR A 55 -16.18 6.92 -18.04
N ILE A 56 -15.14 7.60 -18.54
CA ILE A 56 -15.30 8.77 -19.43
C ILE A 56 -16.08 8.37 -20.69
N LYS A 57 -15.66 7.30 -21.37
CA LYS A 57 -16.24 6.85 -22.64
C LYS A 57 -17.71 6.49 -22.52
N TYR A 58 -18.10 5.74 -21.50
CA TYR A 58 -19.45 5.18 -21.42
C TYR A 58 -20.40 6.00 -20.56
N LEU A 59 -19.94 6.57 -19.43
CA LEU A 59 -20.81 7.30 -18.50
C LEU A 59 -20.91 8.79 -18.82
N TYR A 60 -19.85 9.41 -19.33
CA TYR A 60 -19.84 10.86 -19.63
C TYR A 60 -20.07 11.14 -21.12
N LEU A 61 -19.59 10.25 -21.99
CA LEU A 61 -19.65 10.42 -23.44
C LEU A 61 -20.72 9.59 -24.14
N ASN A 62 -21.37 8.65 -23.44
CA ASN A 62 -22.36 7.73 -24.04
C ASN A 62 -21.81 7.00 -25.28
N GLY A 63 -20.55 6.60 -25.24
CA GLY A 63 -19.84 5.92 -26.34
C GLY A 63 -19.41 6.82 -27.50
N ARG A 64 -19.69 8.13 -27.45
CA ARG A 64 -19.39 9.06 -28.56
C ARG A 64 -17.98 9.61 -28.46
N GLN A 65 -17.35 9.85 -29.62
CA GLN A 65 -16.07 10.55 -29.66
C GLN A 65 -16.27 12.07 -29.58
N VAL A 66 -15.43 12.74 -28.79
CA VAL A 66 -15.41 14.21 -28.71
C VAL A 66 -14.20 14.73 -29.46
N ARG A 67 -14.47 15.56 -30.48
CA ARG A 67 -13.42 16.21 -31.29
C ARG A 67 -12.99 17.56 -30.75
N ARG A 68 -13.84 18.22 -29.95
CA ARG A 68 -13.56 19.56 -29.43
C ARG A 68 -12.95 19.49 -28.03
N LEU A 69 -11.83 20.20 -27.85
CA LEU A 69 -11.07 20.20 -26.61
C LEU A 69 -11.86 20.77 -25.42
N ASP A 70 -12.62 21.84 -25.62
CA ASP A 70 -13.44 22.50 -24.59
C ASP A 70 -14.45 21.54 -23.94
N LYS A 71 -15.11 20.72 -24.76
CA LYS A 71 -16.03 19.68 -24.28
C LYS A 71 -15.29 18.63 -23.44
N THR A 72 -14.12 18.20 -23.89
CA THR A 72 -13.28 17.24 -23.16
C THR A 72 -12.86 17.77 -21.79
N ILE A 73 -12.42 19.03 -21.72
CA ILE A 73 -12.04 19.69 -20.45
C ILE A 73 -13.24 19.75 -19.49
N ASN A 74 -14.42 20.10 -20.00
CA ASN A 74 -15.63 20.14 -19.18
C ASN A 74 -16.00 18.75 -18.62
N ILE A 75 -15.86 17.70 -19.43
CA ILE A 75 -16.10 16.32 -18.99
C ILE A 75 -15.10 15.89 -17.91
N LEU A 76 -13.82 16.18 -18.09
CA LEU A 76 -12.79 15.89 -17.09
C LEU A 76 -13.06 16.64 -15.79
N SER A 77 -13.47 17.91 -15.88
CA SER A 77 -13.85 18.71 -14.71
C SER A 77 -15.05 18.10 -13.98
N LYS A 78 -16.06 17.63 -14.72
CA LYS A 78 -17.22 16.93 -14.13
C LYS A 78 -16.80 15.62 -13.46
N LEU A 79 -15.95 14.82 -14.11
CA LEU A 79 -15.41 13.59 -13.55
C LEU A 79 -14.69 13.83 -12.22
N ILE A 80 -13.85 14.87 -12.16
CA ILE A 80 -13.12 15.23 -10.93
C ILE A 80 -14.12 15.59 -9.81
N LYS A 81 -15.12 16.42 -10.11
CA LYS A 81 -16.17 16.79 -9.13
C LYS A 81 -16.91 15.57 -8.60
N ASP A 82 -17.36 14.69 -9.49
CA ASP A 82 -18.11 13.49 -9.12
C ASP A 82 -17.24 12.55 -8.27
N LYS A 83 -15.95 12.39 -8.59
CA LYS A 83 -15.00 11.57 -7.81
C LYS A 83 -14.70 12.14 -6.43
N LEU A 84 -14.55 13.46 -6.31
CA LEU A 84 -14.37 14.12 -5.01
C LEU A 84 -15.61 13.94 -4.13
N PHE A 85 -16.80 14.04 -4.71
CA PHE A 85 -18.05 13.82 -3.98
C PHE A 85 -18.22 12.35 -3.54
N GLU A 86 -17.92 11.38 -4.42
CA GLU A 86 -17.87 9.95 -4.06
C GLU A 86 -16.89 9.68 -2.92
N GLN A 87 -15.73 10.34 -2.93
CA GLN A 87 -14.74 10.23 -1.86
C GLN A 87 -15.29 10.76 -0.54
N LEU A 88 -15.93 11.94 -0.52
CA LEU A 88 -16.58 12.48 0.67
C LEU A 88 -17.65 11.53 1.22
N ILE A 89 -18.51 10.98 0.37
CA ILE A 89 -19.50 9.97 0.78
C ILE A 89 -18.81 8.75 1.40
N THR A 90 -17.74 8.27 0.77
CA THR A 90 -17.03 7.06 1.22
C THR A 90 -16.34 7.28 2.55
N LEU A 91 -15.77 8.46 2.78
CA LEU A 91 -15.15 8.83 4.06
C LEU A 91 -16.17 8.90 5.20
N ASN A 92 -17.38 9.39 4.91
CA ASN A 92 -18.43 9.56 5.91
C ASN A 92 -19.28 8.30 6.12
N LYS A 93 -19.35 7.38 5.15
CA LYS A 93 -19.92 6.05 5.36
C LYS A 93 -18.91 5.24 6.18
N SER A 94 -19.28 4.86 7.40
CA SER A 94 -18.54 4.01 8.35
C SER A 94 -18.32 2.56 7.85
N LYS A 95 -18.10 2.36 6.55
CA LYS A 95 -17.80 1.07 5.95
C LYS A 95 -16.29 0.84 6.03
N ILE A 96 -15.89 -0.21 6.73
CA ILE A 96 -14.51 -0.71 6.70
C ILE A 96 -14.12 -0.94 5.24
N SER A 97 -13.12 -0.20 4.76
CA SER A 97 -12.65 -0.36 3.39
C SER A 97 -12.07 -1.76 3.21
N SER A 98 -12.17 -2.31 1.99
CA SER A 98 -11.54 -3.58 1.64
C SER A 98 -10.04 -3.59 1.98
N LYS A 99 -9.38 -2.43 1.81
CA LYS A 99 -7.97 -2.23 2.13
C LYS A 99 -7.70 -2.36 3.63
N LEU A 100 -8.55 -1.80 4.51
CA LEU A 100 -8.42 -1.94 5.96
C LEU A 100 -8.67 -3.39 6.42
N ARG A 101 -9.62 -4.08 5.79
CA ARG A 101 -9.85 -5.51 6.04
C ARG A 101 -8.62 -6.36 5.70
N GLU A 102 -8.02 -6.12 4.53
CA GLU A 102 -6.81 -6.83 4.10
C GLU A 102 -5.59 -6.46 4.95
N LEU A 103 -5.50 -5.23 5.45
CA LEU A 103 -4.49 -4.81 6.43
C LEU A 103 -4.59 -5.64 7.71
N ARG A 104 -5.79 -5.71 8.30
CA ARG A 104 -6.06 -6.52 9.51
C ARG A 104 -5.78 -8.00 9.28
N LYS A 105 -6.09 -8.53 8.09
CA LYS A 105 -5.79 -9.92 7.74
C LYS A 105 -4.29 -10.21 7.77
N ARG A 106 -3.47 -9.33 7.19
CA ARG A 106 -2.01 -9.49 7.19
C ARG A 106 -1.41 -9.36 8.58
N HIS A 107 -1.93 -8.45 9.40
CA HIS A 107 -1.57 -8.40 10.81
C HIS A 107 -1.85 -9.75 11.50
N LYS A 108 -3.04 -10.32 11.32
CA LYS A 108 -3.34 -11.65 11.89
C LYS A 108 -2.39 -12.73 11.38
N THR A 109 -1.97 -12.66 10.12
CA THR A 109 -0.99 -13.59 9.56
C THR A 109 0.39 -13.43 10.19
N SER A 110 0.81 -12.21 10.56
CA SER A 110 2.12 -12.00 11.19
C SER A 110 2.21 -12.59 12.59
N LEU A 111 1.08 -12.70 13.30
CA LEU A 111 1.02 -13.33 14.63
C LEU A 111 1.42 -14.82 14.62
N ASN A 112 1.37 -15.48 13.46
CA ASN A 112 1.77 -16.88 13.30
C ASN A 112 3.24 -17.01 12.85
N LEU A 113 3.95 -15.89 12.65
CA LEU A 113 5.37 -15.91 12.32
C LEU A 113 6.16 -15.84 13.62
N ASP A 114 7.30 -16.54 13.62
CA ASP A 114 8.20 -16.57 14.76
C ASP A 114 9.06 -15.29 14.82
N MET A 115 8.93 -14.54 15.91
CA MET A 115 9.70 -13.31 16.15
C MET A 115 11.19 -13.60 16.38
N ASP A 116 11.54 -14.79 16.87
CA ASP A 116 12.93 -15.15 17.19
C ASP A 116 13.77 -15.36 15.92
N THR A 117 13.12 -15.45 14.76
CA THR A 117 13.77 -15.58 13.45
C THR A 117 14.27 -14.26 12.86
N ILE A 118 13.95 -13.13 13.49
CA ILE A 118 14.34 -11.81 13.01
C ILE A 118 15.82 -11.58 13.29
N VAL A 119 16.58 -11.30 12.23
CA VAL A 119 17.98 -10.91 12.34
C VAL A 119 18.08 -9.40 12.13
N MET A 120 18.67 -8.70 13.10
CA MET A 120 18.95 -7.27 12.96
C MET A 120 20.26 -7.06 12.19
N SER A 121 20.21 -6.22 11.16
CA SER A 121 21.39 -5.77 10.42
C SER A 121 21.45 -4.24 10.34
N GLU A 122 22.57 -3.69 9.89
CA GLU A 122 22.73 -2.23 9.71
C GLU A 122 21.67 -1.64 8.77
N MET A 123 21.15 -2.45 7.85
CA MET A 123 20.19 -2.04 6.83
C MET A 123 18.73 -2.17 7.27
N GLY A 124 18.44 -2.86 8.39
CA GLY A 124 17.09 -3.08 8.89
C GLY A 124 16.89 -4.46 9.52
N TRP A 125 15.72 -5.07 9.26
CA TRP A 125 15.34 -6.38 9.80
C TRP A 125 15.26 -7.40 8.68
N GLU A 126 16.04 -8.46 8.81
CA GLU A 126 16.05 -9.60 7.90
C GLU A 126 15.14 -10.69 8.44
N ILE A 127 14.18 -11.10 7.62
CA ILE A 127 13.15 -12.06 7.98
C ILE A 127 13.22 -13.24 7.02
N PRO A 128 13.61 -14.44 7.47
CA PRO A 128 13.61 -15.61 6.62
C PRO A 128 12.17 -16.02 6.26
N SER A 129 11.99 -16.49 5.04
CA SER A 129 10.72 -17.02 4.59
C SER A 129 10.37 -18.31 5.30
N SER A 130 9.11 -18.46 5.70
CA SER A 130 8.59 -19.68 6.33
C SER A 130 8.41 -20.85 5.35
N SER A 131 8.53 -20.60 4.04
CA SER A 131 8.19 -21.57 2.99
C SER A 131 9.25 -21.71 1.89
N THR A 132 10.20 -20.79 1.82
CA THR A 132 11.25 -20.75 0.79
C THR A 132 12.58 -20.40 1.46
N ASN A 133 13.70 -20.53 0.74
CA ASN A 133 15.01 -20.07 1.21
C ASN A 133 15.22 -18.56 1.01
N ASP A 134 14.16 -17.78 0.80
CA ASP A 134 14.27 -16.35 0.58
C ASP A 134 14.40 -15.60 1.91
N ILE A 135 15.15 -14.50 1.92
CA ILE A 135 15.25 -13.56 3.04
C ILE A 135 14.63 -12.23 2.60
N TYR A 136 13.73 -11.70 3.43
CA TYR A 136 13.09 -10.40 3.19
C TYR A 136 13.68 -9.34 4.10
N LEU A 137 14.15 -8.25 3.51
CA LEU A 137 14.63 -7.08 4.24
C LEU A 137 13.47 -6.11 4.46
N VAL A 138 13.27 -5.68 5.71
CA VAL A 138 12.36 -4.61 6.10
C VAL A 138 13.16 -3.42 6.57
N GLN A 139 12.86 -2.22 6.07
CA GLN A 139 13.52 -0.98 6.46
C GLN A 139 12.49 0.05 6.91
N LYS A 140 12.88 0.93 7.82
CA LYS A 140 12.04 2.05 8.28
C LYS A 140 12.36 3.27 7.41
N ASN A 141 11.36 3.81 6.72
CA ASN A 141 11.54 4.92 5.76
C ASN A 141 11.26 6.28 6.39
N LYS A 142 10.02 6.46 6.88
CA LYS A 142 9.53 7.74 7.43
C LYS A 142 8.65 7.48 8.66
N PRO A 143 9.03 7.96 9.85
CA PRO A 143 8.30 7.64 11.08
C PRO A 143 6.92 8.30 11.14
N SER A 144 6.69 9.44 10.47
CA SER A 144 5.43 10.18 10.55
C SER A 144 4.64 10.15 9.23
N CYS A 145 3.35 9.83 9.35
CA CYS A 145 2.39 9.86 8.25
C CYS A 145 0.97 10.04 8.79
N ASP A 146 0.23 10.99 8.22
CA ASP A 146 -1.14 11.33 8.65
C ASP A 146 -2.21 10.62 7.80
N CYS A 147 -1.87 9.47 7.20
CA CYS A 147 -2.83 8.73 6.39
C CYS A 147 -3.82 7.95 7.28
N GLN A 148 -5.01 7.69 6.77
CA GLN A 148 -6.06 6.97 7.50
C GLN A 148 -5.94 5.44 7.42
N LEU A 149 -5.04 4.91 6.59
CA LEU A 149 -4.82 3.47 6.43
C LEU A 149 -3.76 2.97 7.42
N VAL A 150 -4.13 3.03 8.70
CA VAL A 150 -3.27 2.64 9.83
C VAL A 150 -3.74 1.31 10.39
N CYS A 151 -2.79 0.49 10.83
CA CYS A 151 -3.10 -0.69 11.62
C CYS A 151 -3.18 -0.29 13.09
N ASP A 152 -4.37 -0.34 13.67
CA ASP A 152 -4.64 0.06 15.07
C ASP A 152 -3.70 -0.63 16.08
N LEU A 153 -3.32 -1.89 15.83
CA LEU A 153 -2.46 -2.67 16.71
C LEU A 153 -0.96 -2.38 16.52
N CYS A 154 -0.54 -1.98 15.31
CA CYS A 154 0.86 -1.63 15.04
C CYS A 154 1.12 -0.13 15.19
N GLU A 155 0.08 0.70 15.25
CA GLU A 155 0.15 2.17 15.23
C GLU A 155 1.00 2.71 14.07
N SER A 156 0.97 2.00 12.95
CA SER A 156 1.75 2.34 11.76
C SER A 156 0.98 2.03 10.49
N CYS A 157 1.37 2.72 9.42
CA CYS A 157 0.89 2.49 8.07
C CYS A 157 1.98 1.87 7.20
N LEU A 158 1.63 1.57 5.95
CA LEU A 158 2.57 1.05 4.96
C LEU A 158 3.67 2.06 4.58
N HIS A 159 3.42 3.36 4.70
CA HIS A 159 4.39 4.39 4.28
C HIS A 159 5.62 4.46 5.19
N SER A 160 5.48 3.99 6.43
CA SER A 160 6.54 4.04 7.42
C SER A 160 7.65 3.02 7.18
N TYR A 161 7.41 2.04 6.30
CA TYR A 161 8.32 0.93 6.06
C TYR A 161 8.43 0.56 4.58
N SER A 162 9.55 -0.02 4.18
CA SER A 162 9.72 -0.78 2.94
C SER A 162 10.00 -2.24 3.30
N CYS A 163 9.56 -3.15 2.43
CA CYS A 163 9.93 -4.55 2.51
C CYS A 163 10.18 -5.10 1.11
N THR A 164 11.22 -5.93 0.94
CA THR A 164 11.58 -6.51 -0.36
C THR A 164 10.57 -7.56 -0.85
N CYS A 165 9.70 -8.08 0.03
CA CYS A 165 8.69 -9.07 -0.35
C CYS A 165 7.66 -8.51 -1.36
N LEU A 166 7.15 -9.37 -2.25
CA LEU A 166 6.20 -9.00 -3.32
C LEU A 166 4.96 -8.23 -2.83
N ASP A 167 4.49 -8.50 -1.61
CA ASP A 167 3.28 -7.87 -1.08
C ASP A 167 3.49 -6.39 -0.75
N ASN A 168 4.72 -5.98 -0.42
CA ASN A 168 5.08 -4.58 -0.25
C ASN A 168 5.74 -4.01 -1.51
N SER A 169 6.79 -4.65 -2.02
CA SER A 169 7.61 -4.13 -3.13
C SER A 169 6.84 -4.02 -4.44
N ILE A 170 5.89 -4.92 -4.71
CA ILE A 170 5.10 -4.89 -5.96
C ILE A 170 3.66 -4.46 -5.71
N ARG A 171 3.01 -5.01 -4.67
CA ARG A 171 1.58 -4.77 -4.41
C ARG A 171 1.30 -3.56 -3.50
N TRP A 172 2.35 -2.94 -2.96
CA TRP A 172 2.27 -1.74 -2.12
C TRP A 172 1.26 -1.87 -0.97
N ASN A 173 1.46 -2.91 -0.16
CA ASN A 173 0.74 -3.14 1.09
C ASN A 173 1.71 -3.17 2.27
N MET A 174 1.18 -2.89 3.47
CA MET A 174 1.84 -3.28 4.71
C MET A 174 1.78 -4.81 4.79
N CYS A 175 2.91 -5.48 4.56
CA CYS A 175 2.98 -6.93 4.49
C CYS A 175 3.06 -7.56 5.89
N LYS A 176 2.90 -8.88 5.96
CA LYS A 176 3.08 -9.64 7.21
C LYS A 176 4.46 -9.42 7.86
N HIS A 177 5.51 -9.19 7.07
CA HIS A 177 6.87 -8.94 7.58
C HIS A 177 6.97 -7.58 8.27
N ILE A 178 6.36 -6.53 7.69
CA ILE A 178 6.30 -5.21 8.35
C ILE A 178 5.52 -5.30 9.67
N HIS A 179 4.39 -6.03 9.70
CA HIS A 179 3.65 -6.23 10.94
C HIS A 179 4.46 -6.98 12.00
N LEU A 180 5.24 -7.99 11.60
CA LEU A 180 6.13 -8.72 12.49
C LEU A 180 7.21 -7.79 13.10
N VAL A 181 7.84 -6.94 12.28
CA VAL A 181 8.80 -5.93 12.78
C VAL A 181 8.14 -4.96 13.77
N CYS A 182 6.91 -4.49 13.49
CA CYS A 182 6.19 -3.63 14.43
C CYS A 182 5.95 -4.32 15.79
N GLN A 183 5.63 -5.62 15.78
CA GLN A 183 5.44 -6.40 17.01
C GLN A 183 6.75 -6.58 17.77
N PHE A 184 7.81 -6.97 17.07
CA PHE A 184 9.16 -7.09 17.62
C PHE A 184 9.62 -5.80 18.31
N MET A 185 9.40 -4.65 17.65
CA MET A 185 9.75 -3.34 18.19
C MET A 185 8.99 -2.98 19.46
N LYS A 186 7.69 -3.25 19.51
CA LYS A 186 6.88 -3.01 20.71
C LYS A 186 7.36 -3.88 21.89
N GLY A 187 7.80 -5.11 21.63
CA GLY A 187 8.38 -5.99 22.65
C GLY A 187 9.71 -5.48 23.21
N HIS A 188 10.59 -4.93 22.36
CA HIS A 188 11.90 -4.41 22.78
C HIS A 188 11.80 -3.09 23.56
N GLN A 189 10.86 -2.20 23.19
CA GLN A 189 10.60 -0.98 23.95
C GLN A 189 10.14 -1.24 25.40
N ILE A 190 9.47 -2.38 25.64
CA ILE A 190 9.06 -2.80 26.98
C ILE A 190 10.25 -3.37 27.77
N GLN A 191 11.25 -3.95 27.11
CA GLN A 191 12.43 -4.48 27.80
C GLN A 191 13.41 -3.36 28.19
N ASP A 192 13.56 -2.32 27.37
CA ASP A 192 14.42 -1.17 27.69
C ASP A 192 13.85 -0.25 28.78
N THR A 193 12.53 -0.28 29.02
CA THR A 193 11.85 0.54 30.04
C THR A 193 11.73 -0.14 31.41
N ASN A 194 12.03 -1.43 31.52
CA ASN A 194 12.00 -2.16 32.80
C ASN A 194 13.36 -2.15 33.55
N ALA A 195 14.36 -1.43 33.04
CA ALA A 195 15.65 -1.24 33.70
C ALA A 195 15.68 -0.03 34.65
N ASP A 196 14.77 0.94 34.48
CA ASP A 196 14.71 2.15 35.29
C ASP A 196 13.26 2.54 35.62
N GLU A 197 13.00 2.77 36.91
CA GLU A 197 11.82 3.43 37.52
C GLU A 197 10.67 2.56 38.09
N GLU A 198 10.83 2.19 39.36
CA GLU A 198 9.75 2.37 40.34
C GLU A 198 9.43 3.87 40.48
N HIS A 199 8.34 4.37 39.87
CA HIS A 199 7.56 5.46 40.47
C HIS A 199 6.14 5.60 39.91
N ILE A 200 5.24 5.95 40.81
CA ILE A 200 3.78 5.83 40.74
C ILE A 200 3.12 6.85 39.79
N ILE A 201 2.15 6.37 39.00
CA ILE A 201 1.25 7.10 38.09
C ILE A 201 0.31 8.02 38.89
N ASN A 202 0.14 9.29 38.46
CA ASN A 202 -1.02 10.11 38.84
C ASN A 202 -1.87 10.45 37.59
N THR A 203 -3.14 10.06 37.61
CA THR A 203 -4.05 9.86 36.47
C THR A 203 -4.88 11.08 36.03
N ASP A 204 -4.58 12.29 36.49
CA ASP A 204 -5.49 13.43 36.30
C ASP A 204 -5.17 14.38 35.13
N GLU A 205 -4.03 14.24 34.44
CA GLU A 205 -3.68 15.16 33.34
C GLU A 205 -4.23 14.78 31.95
N VAL A 206 -4.64 13.52 31.74
CA VAL A 206 -5.11 13.05 30.42
C VAL A 206 -6.51 13.55 30.07
N LYS A 207 -7.34 13.87 31.07
CA LYS A 207 -8.73 14.31 30.83
C LYS A 207 -8.85 15.77 30.35
N ILE A 208 -7.84 16.61 30.58
CA ILE A 208 -7.89 18.05 30.26
C ILE A 208 -7.55 18.30 28.77
N LYS A 209 -6.76 17.44 28.14
CA LYS A 209 -6.37 17.59 26.72
C LYS A 209 -7.46 17.15 25.73
N GLN A 210 -8.30 16.17 26.07
CA GLN A 210 -9.40 15.73 25.20
C GLN A 210 -10.57 16.73 25.14
N ALA A 211 -10.82 17.49 26.21
CA ALA A 211 -11.88 18.51 26.23
C ALA A 211 -11.54 19.75 25.39
N THR A 212 -10.24 20.04 25.19
CA THR A 212 -9.78 21.25 24.49
C THR A 212 -9.73 21.09 22.96
N GLU A 213 -9.62 19.86 22.44
CA GLU A 213 -9.71 19.60 20.99
C GLU A 213 -11.15 19.54 20.48
N GLN A 214 -12.10 19.06 21.29
CA GLN A 214 -13.53 19.09 20.91
C GLN A 214 -14.08 20.53 20.81
N ALA A 215 -13.61 21.46 21.66
CA ALA A 215 -14.04 22.86 21.61
C ALA A 215 -13.58 23.58 20.33
N LYS A 216 -12.36 23.30 19.85
CA LYS A 216 -11.81 23.94 18.64
C LYS A 216 -12.49 23.47 17.34
N PHE A 217 -13.04 22.25 17.33
CA PHE A 217 -13.73 21.71 16.15
C PHE A 217 -15.14 22.33 15.97
N VAL A 218 -15.85 22.63 17.05
CA VAL A 218 -17.18 23.27 16.99
C VAL A 218 -17.09 24.72 16.48
N GLU A 219 -16.00 25.41 16.81
CA GLU A 219 -15.76 26.79 16.37
C GLU A 219 -15.44 26.88 14.87
N PHE A 220 -14.73 25.90 14.31
CA PHE A 220 -14.43 25.84 12.86
C PHE A 220 -15.68 25.59 12.00
N VAL A 221 -16.60 24.75 12.48
CA VAL A 221 -17.84 24.43 11.74
C VAL A 221 -18.79 25.63 11.71
N SER A 222 -18.74 26.52 12.70
CA SER A 222 -19.58 27.72 12.78
C SER A 222 -19.12 28.88 11.88
N LEU A 223 -17.92 28.79 11.31
CA LEU A 223 -17.32 29.83 10.44
C LEU A 223 -17.45 29.50 8.94
N VAL A 224 -17.93 28.30 8.58
CA VAL A 224 -17.98 27.81 7.19
C VAL A 224 -19.42 27.58 6.70
N ILE A 225 -20.42 27.95 7.49
CA ILE A 225 -21.85 28.03 7.11
C ILE A 225 -22.27 29.49 7.15
#